data_AF-A0A932ZVY8-F1
#
_entry.id   AF-A0A932ZVY8-F1
#
_cell.length_a   1.000
_cell.length_b   1.000
_cell.length_c   1.000
_cell.angle_alpha   90.00
_cell.angle_beta   90.00
_cell.angle_gamma   90.00
#
_symmetry.space_group_name_H-M   'P 1'
#
loop_
_entity.id
_entity.type
_entity.pdbx_description
1 polymer ?
#
loop_
_entity_poly.entity_id
_entity_poly.type
_entity_poly.pdbx_seq_one_letter_code
_entity_poly.pdbx_strand_id
1 'polypeptide(L)'
;MDLESLRAGAEAFLAESRLELYLAGAGVKEQLRLAEVYERHAGLFAREGVVAAAQAFASAREAGERERLRELWSFLALGLIRERVKELTEQAANFESAATVRLPGGEEIPYRQSAVVQLNEPDRGRRAALEVTRGEVVRRKNAYLAPVHAATHALAGELGFTGYLGMMERLKSYPLAPVREEMARFLRRTEELYLREMGGALRERLGLRLEEAQRHDALHLFRGREHDPLFPAERLVASAR
;
A
#
# COMPACT_ATOMS: atom_id res chain seq x y z
N MET A 1 -20.93 12.53 -20.79
CA MET A 1 -20.68 11.09 -20.60
C MET A 1 -21.77 10.55 -19.71
N ASP A 2 -22.45 9.47 -20.11
CA ASP A 2 -23.51 8.85 -19.32
C ASP A 2 -22.95 7.87 -18.27
N LEU A 3 -23.77 7.53 -17.27
CA LEU A 3 -23.36 6.69 -16.15
C LEU A 3 -23.16 5.22 -16.52
N GLU A 4 -23.85 4.71 -17.55
CA GLU A 4 -23.72 3.31 -17.97
C GLU A 4 -22.39 3.08 -18.68
N SER A 5 -22.02 4.00 -19.58
CA SER A 5 -20.71 4.03 -20.23
C SER A 5 -19.57 4.14 -19.21
N LEU A 6 -19.71 5.00 -18.19
CA LEU A 6 -18.73 5.11 -17.10
C LEU A 6 -18.55 3.80 -16.32
N ARG A 7 -19.66 3.08 -16.04
CA ARG A 7 -19.61 1.80 -15.34
C ARG A 7 -18.96 0.71 -16.18
N ALA A 8 -19.37 0.58 -17.44
CA ALA A 8 -18.79 -0.39 -18.36
C ALA A 8 -17.28 -0.15 -18.58
N GLY A 9 -16.89 1.12 -18.73
CA GLY A 9 -15.47 1.51 -18.81
C GLY A 9 -14.69 1.17 -17.54
N ALA A 10 -15.28 1.41 -16.36
CA ALA A 10 -14.67 1.05 -15.08
C ALA A 10 -14.42 -0.45 -14.95
N GLU A 11 -15.37 -1.29 -15.35
CA GLU A 11 -15.23 -2.75 -15.33
C GLU A 11 -14.11 -3.23 -16.26
N ALA A 12 -14.08 -2.73 -17.50
CA ALA A 12 -13.03 -3.06 -18.47
C ALA A 12 -11.63 -2.63 -17.96
N PHE A 13 -11.51 -1.40 -17.46
CA PHE A 13 -10.27 -0.91 -16.86
C PHE A 13 -9.83 -1.77 -15.66
N LEU A 14 -10.74 -2.13 -14.76
CA LEU A 14 -10.42 -2.94 -13.59
C LEU A 14 -9.94 -4.33 -13.98
N ALA A 15 -10.52 -4.96 -15.00
CA ALA A 15 -10.08 -6.26 -15.49
C ALA A 15 -8.63 -6.20 -16.00
N GLU A 16 -8.34 -5.23 -16.88
CA GLU A 16 -7.02 -5.08 -17.47
C GLU A 16 -5.95 -4.66 -16.47
N SER A 17 -6.24 -3.65 -15.64
CA SER A 17 -5.28 -3.15 -14.64
C SER A 17 -4.96 -4.19 -13.58
N ARG A 18 -5.95 -4.99 -13.13
CA ARG A 18 -5.72 -6.08 -12.18
C ARG A 18 -4.89 -7.21 -12.80
N LEU A 19 -5.15 -7.57 -14.05
CA LEU A 19 -4.35 -8.57 -14.75
C LEU A 19 -2.90 -8.11 -14.91
N GLU A 20 -2.68 -6.87 -15.32
CA GLU A 20 -1.34 -6.29 -15.48
C GLU A 20 -0.57 -6.27 -14.15
N LEU A 21 -1.22 -5.81 -13.07
CA LEU A 21 -0.63 -5.84 -11.72
C LEU A 21 -0.33 -7.26 -11.24
N TYR A 22 -1.20 -8.23 -11.55
CA TYR A 22 -0.98 -9.63 -11.21
C TYR A 22 0.23 -10.20 -11.95
N LEU A 23 0.30 -10.04 -13.27
CA LEU A 23 1.38 -10.60 -14.10
C LEU A 23 2.75 -10.08 -13.67
N ALA A 24 2.87 -8.77 -13.42
CA ALA A 24 4.10 -8.17 -12.91
C ALA A 24 4.38 -8.57 -11.45
N GLY A 25 3.37 -8.60 -10.58
CA GLY A 25 3.51 -8.95 -9.17
C GLY A 25 3.89 -10.41 -8.91
N ALA A 26 3.39 -11.32 -9.77
CA ALA A 26 3.70 -12.75 -9.72
C ALA A 26 5.00 -13.13 -10.44
N GLY A 27 5.69 -12.16 -11.06
CA GLY A 27 6.92 -12.42 -11.83
C GLY A 27 6.71 -13.13 -13.17
N VAL A 28 5.46 -13.24 -13.65
CA VAL A 28 5.15 -13.76 -14.99
C VAL A 28 5.62 -12.77 -16.06
N LYS A 29 5.61 -11.47 -15.72
CA LYS A 29 6.12 -10.38 -16.54
C LYS A 29 7.21 -9.65 -15.76
N GLU A 30 8.30 -9.30 -16.44
CA GLU A 30 9.45 -8.64 -15.82
C GLU A 30 9.14 -7.20 -15.37
N GLN A 31 8.38 -6.45 -16.17
CA GLN A 31 8.07 -5.05 -15.93
C GLN A 31 6.56 -4.80 -15.93
N LEU A 32 6.13 -3.98 -14.99
CA LEU A 32 4.80 -3.39 -14.97
C LEU A 32 4.69 -2.34 -16.09
N ARG A 33 3.60 -2.41 -16.86
CA ARG A 33 3.21 -1.45 -17.90
C ARG A 33 1.81 -0.92 -17.60
N LEU A 34 1.68 -0.30 -16.44
CA LEU A 34 0.44 0.29 -15.95
C LEU A 34 0.07 1.55 -16.73
N ALA A 35 1.05 2.33 -17.20
CA ALA A 35 0.80 3.55 -17.96
C ALA A 35 0.04 3.25 -19.26
N GLU A 36 0.45 2.22 -19.99
CA GLU A 36 -0.23 1.74 -21.21
C GLU A 36 -1.69 1.35 -20.95
N VAL A 37 -2.00 0.76 -19.78
CA VAL A 37 -3.39 0.43 -19.41
C VAL A 37 -4.20 1.71 -19.22
N TYR A 38 -3.68 2.70 -18.49
CA TYR A 38 -4.36 3.97 -18.30
C TYR A 38 -4.54 4.74 -19.62
N GLU A 39 -3.58 4.69 -20.54
CA GLU A 39 -3.67 5.35 -21.86
C GLU A 39 -4.82 4.78 -22.71
N ARG A 40 -4.97 3.45 -22.73
CA ARG A 40 -6.10 2.79 -23.42
C ARG A 40 -7.46 3.18 -22.83
N HIS A 41 -7.49 3.54 -21.56
CA HIS A 41 -8.69 3.94 -20.81
C HIS A 41 -8.71 5.45 -20.48
N ALA A 42 -7.90 6.29 -21.16
CA ALA A 42 -7.70 7.69 -20.76
C ALA A 42 -9.01 8.50 -20.72
N GLY A 43 -9.94 8.19 -21.64
CA GLY A 43 -11.26 8.83 -21.67
C GLY A 43 -12.10 8.58 -20.41
N LEU A 44 -11.93 7.44 -19.73
CA LEU A 44 -12.67 7.11 -18.50
C LEU A 44 -12.34 8.08 -17.36
N PHE A 45 -11.09 8.51 -17.28
CA PHE A 45 -10.59 9.35 -16.19
C PHE A 45 -10.51 10.83 -16.56
N ALA A 46 -11.29 11.24 -17.56
CA ALA A 46 -11.45 12.63 -17.93
C ALA A 46 -12.27 13.40 -16.87
N ARG A 47 -12.03 14.71 -16.76
CA ARG A 47 -12.67 15.57 -15.75
C ARG A 47 -14.19 15.57 -15.87
N GLU A 48 -14.69 15.44 -17.09
CA GLU A 48 -16.10 15.37 -17.44
C GLU A 48 -16.80 14.20 -16.75
N GLY A 49 -16.15 13.03 -16.70
CA GLY A 49 -16.69 11.84 -16.01
C GLY A 49 -16.78 12.05 -14.49
N VAL A 50 -15.75 12.66 -13.90
CA VAL A 50 -15.73 13.00 -12.47
C VAL A 50 -16.86 13.98 -12.13
N VAL A 51 -17.06 15.02 -12.94
CA VAL A 51 -18.14 16.01 -12.74
C VAL A 51 -19.51 15.37 -12.90
N ALA A 52 -19.71 14.53 -13.93
CA ALA A 52 -20.98 13.83 -14.14
C ALA A 52 -21.36 12.93 -12.95
N ALA A 53 -20.40 12.15 -12.43
CA ALA A 53 -20.64 11.32 -11.25
C ALA A 53 -20.91 12.15 -9.98
N ALA A 54 -20.21 13.28 -9.79
CA ALA A 54 -20.45 14.19 -8.68
C ALA A 54 -21.86 14.83 -8.73
N GLN A 55 -22.32 15.23 -9.92
CA GLN A 55 -23.66 15.79 -10.14
C GLN A 55 -24.74 14.73 -9.88
N ALA A 56 -24.56 13.52 -10.41
CA ALA A 56 -25.47 12.41 -10.17
C ALA A 56 -25.59 12.10 -8.67
N PHE A 57 -24.45 12.01 -7.96
CA PHE A 57 -24.42 11.84 -6.50
C PHE A 57 -25.18 12.95 -5.76
N ALA A 58 -25.04 14.21 -6.18
CA ALA A 58 -25.73 15.33 -5.55
C ALA A 58 -27.25 15.32 -5.79
N SER A 59 -27.70 14.79 -6.94
CA SER A 59 -29.13 14.67 -7.27
C SER A 59 -29.82 13.43 -6.68
N ALA A 60 -29.05 12.42 -6.27
CA ALA A 60 -29.57 11.15 -5.76
C ALA A 60 -30.40 11.33 -4.49
N ARG A 61 -31.61 10.74 -4.49
CA ARG A 61 -32.56 10.83 -3.37
C ARG A 61 -32.59 9.56 -2.52
N GLU A 62 -32.40 8.41 -3.15
CA GLU A 62 -32.40 7.13 -2.46
C GLU A 62 -31.04 6.81 -1.85
N ALA A 63 -31.03 6.33 -0.61
CA ALA A 63 -29.80 6.02 0.11
C ALA A 63 -28.92 5.00 -0.62
N GLY A 64 -29.53 3.91 -1.13
CA GLY A 64 -28.80 2.86 -1.84
C GLY A 64 -28.23 3.32 -3.19
N GLU A 65 -28.95 4.18 -3.91
CA GLU A 65 -28.44 4.79 -5.15
C GLU A 65 -27.30 5.76 -4.88
N ARG A 66 -27.47 6.61 -3.86
CA ARG A 66 -26.46 7.59 -3.45
C ARG A 66 -25.15 6.94 -3.04
N GLU A 67 -25.20 5.80 -2.37
CA GLU A 67 -24.03 4.98 -2.04
C GLU A 67 -23.28 4.53 -3.30
N ARG A 68 -23.98 3.90 -4.26
CA ARG A 68 -23.38 3.44 -5.53
C ARG A 68 -22.78 4.58 -6.35
N LEU A 69 -23.46 5.74 -6.39
CA LEU A 69 -22.97 6.92 -7.09
C LEU A 69 -21.74 7.53 -6.41
N ARG A 70 -21.66 7.47 -5.07
CA ARG A 70 -20.46 7.87 -4.34
C ARG A 70 -19.28 6.97 -4.69
N GLU A 71 -19.47 5.65 -4.72
CA GLU A 71 -18.41 4.72 -5.10
C GLU A 71 -17.92 4.97 -6.54
N LEU A 72 -18.84 5.21 -7.49
CA LEU A 72 -18.47 5.57 -8.85
C LEU A 72 -17.69 6.90 -8.90
N TRP A 73 -18.17 7.93 -8.20
CA TRP A 73 -17.46 9.20 -8.11
C TRP A 73 -16.08 9.05 -7.46
N SER A 74 -15.97 8.26 -6.40
CA SER A 74 -14.74 7.91 -5.69
C SER A 74 -13.74 7.22 -6.63
N PHE A 75 -14.21 6.24 -7.40
CA PHE A 75 -13.43 5.53 -8.38
C PHE A 75 -12.87 6.46 -9.46
N LEU A 76 -13.72 7.32 -10.05
CA LEU A 76 -13.32 8.23 -11.12
C LEU A 76 -12.39 9.35 -10.64
N ALA A 77 -12.69 9.97 -9.49
CA ALA A 77 -11.85 11.05 -8.95
C ALA A 77 -10.45 10.54 -8.57
N LEU A 78 -10.37 9.40 -7.88
CA LEU A 78 -9.08 8.78 -7.56
C LEU A 78 -8.40 8.21 -8.81
N GLY A 79 -9.17 7.74 -9.77
CA GLY A 79 -8.69 7.24 -11.05
C GLY A 79 -8.03 8.34 -11.89
N LEU A 80 -8.63 9.53 -11.97
CA LEU A 80 -8.03 10.72 -12.59
C LEU A 80 -6.70 11.06 -11.95
N ILE A 81 -6.62 11.07 -10.62
CA ILE A 81 -5.34 11.31 -9.94
C ILE A 81 -4.30 10.26 -10.32
N ARG A 82 -4.67 8.97 -10.27
CA ARG A 82 -3.75 7.87 -10.62
C ARG A 82 -3.33 7.90 -12.08
N GLU A 83 -4.23 8.28 -12.99
CA GLU A 83 -3.92 8.48 -14.41
C GLU A 83 -2.81 9.53 -14.56
N ARG A 84 -2.90 10.65 -13.83
CA ARG A 84 -1.92 11.74 -13.91
C ARG A 84 -0.54 11.42 -13.33
N VAL A 85 -0.45 10.39 -12.50
CA VAL A 85 0.81 9.96 -11.86
C VAL A 85 1.21 8.54 -12.24
N LYS A 86 0.61 7.99 -13.31
CA LYS A 86 0.77 6.59 -13.72
C LYS A 86 2.21 6.23 -14.03
N GLU A 87 2.94 7.12 -14.71
CA GLU A 87 4.33 6.90 -15.12
C GLU A 87 5.26 6.82 -13.90
N LEU A 88 5.13 7.76 -12.95
CA LEU A 88 5.91 7.73 -11.72
C LEU A 88 5.56 6.52 -10.84
N THR A 89 4.29 6.13 -10.81
CA THR A 89 3.83 4.94 -10.06
C THR A 89 4.42 3.66 -10.66
N GLU A 90 4.41 3.56 -11.98
CA GLU A 90 5.02 2.45 -12.73
C GLU A 90 6.54 2.41 -12.51
N GLN A 91 7.23 3.54 -12.66
CA GLN A 91 8.67 3.65 -12.42
C GLN A 91 9.03 3.24 -10.99
N ALA A 92 8.25 3.63 -9.99
CA ALA A 92 8.47 3.23 -8.60
C ALA A 92 8.35 1.71 -8.42
N ALA A 93 7.36 1.08 -9.07
CA ALA A 93 7.14 -0.36 -9.00
C ALA A 93 8.26 -1.14 -9.71
N ASN A 94 8.67 -0.70 -10.90
CA ASN A 94 9.73 -1.31 -11.68
C ASN A 94 11.11 -1.13 -11.02
N PHE A 95 11.38 0.05 -10.44
CA PHE A 95 12.57 0.28 -9.62
C PHE A 95 12.66 -0.71 -8.46
N GLU A 96 11.56 -0.90 -7.73
CA GLU A 96 11.53 -1.85 -6.62
C GLU A 96 11.73 -3.30 -7.07
N SER A 97 11.11 -3.68 -8.19
CA SER A 97 11.22 -5.03 -8.75
C SER A 97 12.65 -5.38 -9.15
N ALA A 98 13.36 -4.42 -9.76
CA ALA A 98 14.75 -4.58 -10.21
C ALA A 98 15.79 -4.27 -9.12
N ALA A 99 15.38 -3.76 -7.96
CA ALA A 99 16.31 -3.35 -6.91
C ALA A 99 16.96 -4.56 -6.24
N THR A 100 18.22 -4.37 -5.87
CA THR A 100 19.04 -5.33 -5.12
C THR A 100 19.59 -4.64 -3.88
N VAL A 101 19.64 -5.35 -2.76
CA VAL A 101 20.37 -4.92 -1.56
C VAL A 101 21.74 -5.56 -1.56
N ARG A 102 22.77 -4.78 -1.22
CA ARG A 102 24.15 -5.26 -1.17
C ARG A 102 24.68 -5.15 0.25
N LEU A 103 25.01 -6.29 0.85
CA LEU A 103 25.50 -6.36 2.23
C LEU A 103 27.01 -6.09 2.32
N PRO A 104 27.50 -5.67 3.51
CA PRO A 104 28.92 -5.69 3.81
C PRO A 104 29.49 -7.09 3.56
N GLY A 105 30.54 -7.19 2.74
CA GLY A 105 31.09 -8.47 2.26
C GLY A 105 30.71 -8.82 0.82
N GLY A 106 29.83 -8.03 0.18
CA GLY A 106 29.58 -8.08 -1.26
C GLY A 106 28.44 -9.00 -1.72
N GLU A 107 27.76 -9.67 -0.80
CA GLU A 107 26.54 -10.43 -1.11
C GLU A 107 25.43 -9.51 -1.63
N GLU A 108 24.75 -9.96 -2.68
CA GLU A 108 23.65 -9.27 -3.33
C GLU A 108 22.37 -10.08 -3.23
N ILE A 109 21.28 -9.46 -2.77
CA ILE A 109 19.98 -10.10 -2.57
C ILE A 109 18.92 -9.23 -3.24
N PRO A 110 17.99 -9.79 -4.04
CA PRO A 110 16.85 -9.04 -4.56
C PRO A 110 16.08 -8.32 -3.44
N TYR A 111 15.74 -7.04 -3.63
CA TYR A 111 15.15 -6.21 -2.59
C TYR A 111 13.88 -6.82 -2.00
N ARG A 112 13.01 -7.38 -2.84
CA ARG A 112 11.77 -8.06 -2.38
C ARG A 112 12.08 -9.28 -1.50
N GLN A 113 13.04 -10.10 -1.90
CA GLN A 113 13.43 -11.30 -1.16
C GLN A 113 14.12 -10.96 0.17
N SER A 114 14.88 -9.86 0.23
CA SER A 114 15.64 -9.49 1.43
C SER A 114 14.77 -9.23 2.68
N ALA A 115 13.47 -8.97 2.54
CA ALA A 115 12.54 -8.90 3.67
C ALA A 115 12.41 -10.27 4.38
N VAL A 116 12.27 -11.34 3.61
CA VAL A 116 12.18 -12.71 4.12
C VAL A 116 13.51 -13.14 4.72
N VAL A 117 14.63 -12.79 4.07
CA VAL A 117 15.96 -13.05 4.62
C VAL A 117 16.12 -12.36 5.99
N GLN A 118 15.78 -11.07 6.08
CA GLN A 118 15.89 -10.30 7.33
C GLN A 118 15.05 -10.90 8.47
N LEU A 119 13.83 -11.36 8.19
CA LEU A 119 12.96 -11.97 9.19
C LEU A 119 13.56 -13.27 9.77
N ASN A 120 14.18 -14.09 8.91
CA ASN A 120 14.70 -15.40 9.30
C ASN A 120 16.17 -15.37 9.78
N GLU A 121 16.87 -14.26 9.58
CA GLU A 121 18.29 -14.12 9.88
C GLU A 121 18.58 -14.18 11.39
N PRO A 122 19.31 -15.20 11.90
CA PRO A 122 19.64 -15.31 13.32
C PRO A 122 20.69 -14.29 13.76
N ASP A 123 21.62 -13.88 12.90
CA ASP A 123 22.68 -12.95 13.27
C ASP A 123 22.15 -11.51 13.34
N ARG A 124 22.25 -10.90 14.53
CA ARG A 124 21.75 -9.55 14.75
C ARG A 124 22.50 -8.49 13.93
N GLY A 125 23.82 -8.63 13.78
CA GLY A 125 24.64 -7.69 13.01
C GLY A 125 24.22 -7.67 11.54
N ARG A 126 23.98 -8.85 10.97
CA ARG A 126 23.49 -9.04 9.61
C ARG A 126 22.06 -8.54 9.44
N ARG A 127 21.17 -8.77 10.41
CA ARG A 127 19.82 -8.13 10.42
C ARG A 127 19.88 -6.60 10.39
N ALA A 128 20.79 -6.01 11.16
CA ALA A 128 21.01 -4.57 11.17
C ALA A 128 21.54 -4.06 9.81
N ALA A 129 22.50 -4.76 9.21
CA ALA A 129 23.01 -4.43 7.88
C ALA A 129 21.92 -4.54 6.79
N LEU A 130 21.05 -5.56 6.87
CA LEU A 130 19.88 -5.69 6.00
C LEU A 130 18.91 -4.51 6.18
N GLU A 131 18.62 -4.08 7.41
CA GLU A 131 17.73 -2.92 7.66
C GLU A 131 18.28 -1.65 6.99
N VAL A 132 19.56 -1.36 7.18
CA VAL A 132 20.22 -0.16 6.63
C VAL A 132 20.21 -0.19 5.10
N THR A 133 20.64 -1.29 4.51
CA THR A 133 20.74 -1.44 3.04
C THR A 133 19.35 -1.45 2.38
N ARG A 134 18.35 -2.08 2.99
CA ARG A 134 16.94 -1.98 2.56
C ARG A 134 16.43 -0.54 2.67
N GLY A 135 16.82 0.18 3.72
CA GLY A 135 16.49 1.60 3.91
C GLY A 135 17.05 2.50 2.81
N GLU A 136 18.25 2.22 2.28
CA GLU A 136 18.79 2.94 1.12
C GLU A 136 17.95 2.74 -0.15
N VAL A 137 17.46 1.53 -0.41
CA VAL A 137 16.56 1.29 -1.55
C VAL A 137 15.27 2.10 -1.39
N VAL A 138 14.69 2.14 -0.19
CA VAL A 138 13.50 2.97 0.10
C VAL A 138 13.78 4.45 -0.12
N ARG A 139 14.92 4.97 0.36
CA ARG A 139 15.33 6.36 0.12
C ARG A 139 15.43 6.69 -1.37
N ARG A 140 16.04 5.82 -2.18
CA ARG A 140 16.15 6.01 -3.63
C ARG A 140 14.77 5.96 -4.31
N LYS A 141 13.89 5.04 -3.89
CA LYS A 141 12.51 4.94 -4.40
C LYS A 141 11.71 6.22 -4.16
N ASN A 142 12.04 7.02 -3.13
CA ASN A 142 11.36 8.29 -2.87
C ASN A 142 11.53 9.33 -3.98
N ALA A 143 12.51 9.17 -4.89
CA ALA A 143 12.60 9.98 -6.10
C ALA A 143 11.33 9.91 -6.97
N TYR A 144 10.58 8.81 -6.88
CA TYR A 144 9.31 8.63 -7.58
C TYR A 144 8.10 8.88 -6.66
N LEU A 145 8.15 8.41 -5.41
CA LEU A 145 7.00 8.46 -4.50
C LEU A 145 6.71 9.87 -3.96
N ALA A 146 7.74 10.69 -3.71
CA ALA A 146 7.53 12.05 -3.22
C ALA A 146 6.82 12.93 -4.26
N PRO A 147 7.18 12.90 -5.56
CA PRO A 147 6.40 13.54 -6.61
C PRO A 147 4.96 13.03 -6.72
N VAL A 148 4.74 11.70 -6.64
CA VAL A 148 3.38 11.12 -6.64
C VAL A 148 2.55 11.68 -5.50
N HIS A 149 3.12 11.76 -4.29
CA HIS A 149 2.46 12.33 -3.12
C HIS A 149 2.12 13.81 -3.32
N ALA A 150 3.09 14.63 -3.76
CA ALA A 150 2.87 16.05 -4.00
C ALA A 150 1.80 16.30 -5.07
N ALA A 151 1.86 15.59 -6.20
CA ALA A 151 0.88 15.69 -7.28
C ALA A 151 -0.52 15.27 -6.83
N THR A 152 -0.63 14.17 -6.05
CA THR A 152 -1.91 13.71 -5.50
C THR A 152 -2.58 14.79 -4.64
N HIS A 153 -1.80 15.48 -3.81
CA HIS A 153 -2.32 16.56 -2.97
C HIS A 153 -2.72 17.80 -3.78
N ALA A 154 -1.93 18.18 -4.79
CA ALA A 154 -2.25 19.31 -5.67
C ALA A 154 -3.53 19.04 -6.48
N LEU A 155 -3.64 17.86 -7.10
CA LEU A 155 -4.78 17.45 -7.91
C LEU A 155 -6.08 17.39 -7.10
N ALA A 156 -6.02 17.02 -5.81
CA ALA A 156 -7.20 17.11 -4.94
C ALA A 156 -7.75 18.54 -4.86
N GLY A 157 -6.88 19.55 -4.82
CA GLY A 157 -7.27 20.96 -4.87
C GLY A 157 -7.85 21.37 -6.23
N GLU A 158 -7.25 20.93 -7.33
CA GLU A 158 -7.72 21.21 -8.71
C GLU A 158 -9.11 20.60 -9.01
N LEU A 159 -9.44 19.50 -8.34
CA LEU A 159 -10.77 18.88 -8.35
C LEU A 159 -11.81 19.63 -7.48
N GLY A 160 -11.41 20.71 -6.81
CA GLY A 160 -12.28 21.57 -6.01
C GLY A 160 -12.51 21.10 -4.57
N PHE A 161 -11.69 20.18 -4.07
CA PHE A 161 -11.71 19.81 -2.66
C PHE A 161 -10.86 20.79 -1.84
N THR A 162 -11.16 20.90 -0.53
CA THR A 162 -10.37 21.72 0.42
C THR A 162 -8.95 21.19 0.63
N GLY A 163 -8.65 19.99 0.12
CA GLY A 163 -7.38 19.29 0.19
C GLY A 163 -7.60 17.78 0.11
N TYR A 164 -6.51 17.01 0.12
CA TYR A 164 -6.57 15.54 0.02
C TYR A 164 -7.42 14.88 1.12
N LEU A 165 -7.29 15.35 2.37
CA LEU A 165 -8.08 14.79 3.49
C LEU A 165 -9.58 15.08 3.32
N GLY A 166 -9.95 16.31 2.95
CA GLY A 166 -11.36 16.66 2.67
C GLY A 166 -11.93 15.88 1.49
N MET A 167 -11.10 15.58 0.48
CA MET A 167 -11.46 14.66 -0.60
C MET A 167 -11.72 13.25 -0.06
N MET A 168 -10.84 12.68 0.76
CA MET A 168 -11.03 11.33 1.33
C MET A 168 -12.29 11.24 2.20
N GLU A 169 -12.51 12.21 3.10
CA GLU A 169 -13.72 12.23 3.95
C GLU A 169 -14.99 12.21 3.10
N ARG A 170 -15.02 13.00 2.03
CA ARG A 170 -16.19 13.11 1.15
C ARG A 170 -16.39 11.87 0.28
N LEU A 171 -15.30 11.32 -0.29
CA LEU A 171 -15.37 10.20 -1.24
C LEU A 171 -15.47 8.82 -0.58
N LYS A 172 -14.94 8.66 0.64
CA LYS A 172 -14.93 7.37 1.34
C LYS A 172 -15.91 7.29 2.52
N SER A 173 -16.50 8.43 2.90
CA SER A 173 -17.58 8.49 3.91
C SER A 173 -17.25 7.87 5.26
N TYR A 174 -15.97 7.84 5.63
CA TYR A 174 -15.56 7.65 7.01
C TYR A 174 -15.09 8.98 7.60
N PRO A 175 -15.53 9.34 8.82
CA PRO A 175 -15.12 10.59 9.45
C PRO A 175 -13.68 10.43 10.00
N LEU A 176 -12.72 11.20 9.48
CA LEU A 176 -11.31 11.04 9.85
C LEU A 176 -11.00 11.52 11.27
N ALA A 177 -11.65 12.59 11.73
CA ALA A 177 -11.41 13.14 13.06
C ALA A 177 -11.79 12.16 14.21
N PRO A 178 -12.98 11.55 14.22
CA PRO A 178 -13.32 10.50 15.19
C PRO A 178 -12.38 9.29 15.15
N VAL A 179 -11.95 8.86 13.95
CA VAL A 179 -10.98 7.76 13.81
C VAL A 179 -9.65 8.12 14.46
N ARG A 180 -9.13 9.32 14.22
CA ARG A 180 -7.91 9.82 14.87
C ARG A 180 -8.03 9.83 16.40
N GLU A 181 -9.17 10.29 16.93
CA GLU A 181 -9.43 10.34 18.36
C GLU A 181 -9.48 8.94 18.99
N GLU A 182 -10.14 7.99 18.33
CA GLU A 182 -10.18 6.59 18.77
C GLU A 182 -8.79 5.94 18.72
N MET A 183 -8.02 6.15 17.65
CA MET A 183 -6.64 5.67 17.55
C MET A 183 -5.76 6.23 18.68
N ALA A 184 -5.88 7.52 18.99
CA ALA A 184 -5.14 8.14 20.09
C ALA A 184 -5.56 7.59 21.46
N ARG A 185 -6.85 7.31 21.65
CA ARG A 185 -7.37 6.66 22.87
C ARG A 185 -6.86 5.23 22.99
N PHE A 186 -6.87 4.46 21.90
CA PHE A 186 -6.35 3.11 21.84
C PHE A 186 -4.88 3.09 22.25
N LEU A 187 -4.04 3.93 21.62
CA LEU A 187 -2.61 4.03 21.96
C LEU A 187 -2.38 4.28 23.45
N ARG A 188 -3.05 5.29 24.03
CA ARG A 188 -2.94 5.58 25.48
C ARG A 188 -3.36 4.40 26.36
N ARG A 189 -4.41 3.69 25.98
CA ARG A 189 -4.93 2.54 26.75
C ARG A 189 -4.05 1.30 26.64
N THR A 190 -3.33 1.14 25.54
CA THR A 190 -2.52 -0.05 25.27
C THR A 190 -1.03 0.14 25.49
N GLU A 191 -0.56 1.38 25.74
CA GLU A 191 0.86 1.71 25.86
C GLU A 191 1.55 0.89 26.97
N GLU A 192 1.07 0.96 28.20
CA GLU A 192 1.68 0.23 29.32
C GLU A 192 1.68 -1.29 29.12
N LEU A 193 0.57 -1.83 28.59
CA LEU A 193 0.46 -3.24 28.23
C LEU A 193 1.51 -3.59 27.17
N TYR A 194 1.57 -2.84 26.09
CA TYR A 194 2.51 -3.08 25.00
C TYR A 194 3.97 -3.02 25.49
N LEU A 195 4.36 -1.99 26.23
CA LEU A 195 5.72 -1.84 26.73
C LEU A 195 6.13 -3.00 27.65
N ARG A 196 5.22 -3.45 28.52
CA ARG A 196 5.47 -4.59 29.41
C ARG A 196 5.62 -5.90 28.65
N GLU A 197 4.66 -6.24 27.80
CA GLU A 197 4.67 -7.53 27.08
C GLU A 197 5.79 -7.58 26.03
N MET A 198 6.00 -6.50 25.27
CA MET A 198 7.10 -6.40 24.30
C MET A 198 8.46 -6.47 24.99
N GLY A 199 8.64 -5.74 26.10
CA GLY A 199 9.86 -5.80 26.89
C GLY A 199 10.11 -7.17 27.50
N GLY A 200 9.06 -7.87 27.96
CA GLY A 200 9.13 -9.25 28.42
C GLY A 200 9.59 -10.20 27.31
N ALA A 201 8.91 -10.17 26.16
CA ALA A 201 9.22 -11.02 25.02
C ALA A 201 10.63 -10.80 24.47
N LEU A 202 11.09 -9.54 24.38
CA LEU A 202 12.46 -9.21 23.96
C LEU A 202 13.52 -9.76 24.92
N ARG A 203 13.31 -9.61 26.23
CA ARG A 203 14.25 -10.12 27.24
C ARG A 203 14.31 -11.64 27.22
N GLU A 204 13.15 -12.28 27.21
CA GLU A 204 13.04 -13.74 27.26
C GLU A 204 13.60 -14.41 26.00
N ARG A 205 13.28 -13.88 24.81
CA ARG A 205 13.56 -14.56 23.55
C ARG A 205 14.83 -14.09 22.86
N LEU A 206 15.22 -12.83 23.05
CA LEU A 206 16.38 -12.23 22.38
C LEU A 206 17.45 -11.72 23.37
N GLY A 207 17.19 -11.74 24.67
CA GLY A 207 18.12 -11.22 25.68
C GLY A 207 18.32 -9.70 25.60
N LEU A 208 17.38 -8.97 25.00
CA LEU A 208 17.49 -7.52 24.77
C LEU A 208 16.57 -6.73 25.71
N ARG A 209 17.02 -5.54 26.13
CA ARG A 209 16.12 -4.56 26.76
C ARG A 209 15.32 -3.82 25.68
N LEU A 210 14.15 -3.31 26.06
CA LEU A 210 13.26 -2.62 25.12
C LEU A 210 13.93 -1.39 24.50
N GLU A 211 14.75 -0.68 25.27
CA GLU A 211 15.45 0.54 24.86
C GLU A 211 16.61 0.28 23.89
N GLU A 212 17.10 -0.97 23.84
CA GLU A 212 18.19 -1.40 22.94
C GLU A 212 17.66 -2.01 21.65
N ALA A 213 16.40 -2.43 21.66
CA ALA A 213 15.76 -3.12 20.55
C ALA A 213 15.55 -2.15 19.37
N GLN A 214 15.90 -2.62 18.19
CA GLN A 214 15.64 -1.89 16.95
C GLN A 214 14.54 -2.59 16.15
N ARG A 215 14.05 -1.94 15.09
CA ARG A 215 12.98 -2.49 14.23
C ARG A 215 13.31 -3.90 13.73
N HIS A 216 14.56 -4.18 13.37
CA HIS A 216 14.97 -5.50 12.89
C HIS A 216 14.91 -6.59 13.96
N ASP A 217 15.01 -6.24 15.25
CA ASP A 217 14.83 -7.17 16.36
C ASP A 217 13.34 -7.49 16.55
N ALA A 218 12.46 -6.48 16.47
CA ALA A 218 11.01 -6.67 16.52
C ALA A 218 10.50 -7.54 15.35
N LEU A 219 11.01 -7.31 14.13
CA LEU A 219 10.68 -8.14 12.96
C LEU A 219 11.09 -9.61 13.18
N HIS A 220 12.29 -9.84 13.72
CA HIS A 220 12.76 -11.19 14.02
C HIS A 220 11.94 -11.86 15.13
N LEU A 221 11.60 -11.12 16.18
CA LEU A 221 10.74 -11.59 17.27
C LEU A 221 9.36 -12.03 16.75
N PHE A 222 8.71 -11.19 15.95
CA PHE A 222 7.36 -11.45 15.44
C PHE A 222 7.31 -12.50 14.32
N ARG A 223 8.46 -12.90 13.75
CA ARG A 223 8.50 -14.01 12.79
C ARG A 223 8.03 -15.32 13.43
N GLY A 224 8.18 -15.49 14.75
CA GLY A 224 7.62 -16.62 15.49
C GLY A 224 8.09 -17.98 14.98
N ARG A 225 9.40 -18.12 14.72
CA ARG A 225 10.00 -19.33 14.09
C ARG A 225 9.71 -20.62 14.87
N GLU A 226 9.50 -20.51 16.18
CA GLU A 226 9.12 -21.62 17.06
C GLU A 226 7.79 -22.28 16.66
N HIS A 227 6.94 -21.59 15.89
CA HIS A 227 5.67 -22.10 15.40
C HIS A 227 5.77 -22.77 14.03
N ASP A 228 6.89 -22.66 13.30
CA ASP A 228 7.06 -23.27 11.98
C ASP A 228 6.74 -24.79 11.96
N PRO A 229 7.14 -25.60 12.97
CA PRO A 229 6.79 -27.03 13.01
C PRO A 229 5.30 -27.33 13.10
N LEU A 230 4.46 -26.37 13.52
CA LEU A 230 3.00 -26.52 13.58
C LEU A 230 2.34 -26.41 12.20
N PHE A 231 3.07 -25.95 11.18
CA PHE A 231 2.58 -25.72 9.82
C PHE A 231 3.42 -26.46 8.78
N PRO A 232 3.42 -27.81 8.79
CA PRO A 232 4.17 -28.60 7.82
C PRO A 232 3.62 -28.39 6.39
N ALA A 233 4.52 -28.22 5.43
CA ALA A 233 4.19 -27.88 4.05
C ALA A 233 3.25 -28.90 3.40
N GLU A 234 3.40 -30.19 3.75
CA GLU A 234 2.64 -31.30 3.21
C GLU A 234 1.15 -31.26 3.64
N ARG A 235 0.83 -30.58 4.74
CA ARG A 235 -0.54 -30.51 5.28
C ARG A 235 -1.24 -29.19 5.02
N LEU A 236 -0.50 -28.17 4.58
CA LEU A 236 -1.01 -26.79 4.47
C LEU A 236 -2.19 -26.67 3.49
N VAL A 237 -2.09 -27.29 2.31
CA VAL A 237 -3.16 -27.30 1.30
C VAL A 237 -4.34 -28.15 1.75
N ALA A 238 -4.08 -29.26 2.45
CA ALA A 238 -5.13 -30.16 2.93
C ALA A 238 -5.94 -29.52 4.08
N SER A 239 -5.34 -28.67 4.92
CA SER A 239 -6.01 -27.97 6.01
C SER A 239 -6.85 -26.76 5.59
N ALA A 240 -6.74 -26.31 4.33
CA ALA A 240 -7.50 -25.17 3.80
C ALA A 240 -8.86 -25.56 3.18
N ARG A 241 -9.26 -26.83 3.34
CA ARG A 241 -10.56 -27.38 2.91
C ARG A 241 -11.49 -27.51 4.11
#